data_AF-A0A930BZ76-F1
#
_entry.id   AF-A0A930BZ76-F1
#
_cell.length_a   1.000
_cell.length_b   1.000
_cell.length_c   1.000
_cell.angle_alpha   90.00
_cell.angle_beta   90.00
_cell.angle_gamma   90.00
#
_symmetry.space_group_name_H-M   'P 1'
#
loop_
_entity.id
_entity.type
_entity.pdbx_description
1 polymer ?
#
loop_
_entity_poly.entity_id
_entity_poly.type
_entity_poly.pdbx_seq_one_letter_code
_entity_poly.pdbx_strand_id
1 'polypeptide(L)'
;MRHLLTLLLSLPGLAVAGSPLSLSLHDAEALWREHSRELRLADTAVTGAVADMQAAGQRPNPDFSLNALSVSPQSGLGGGALKDKRMDTQFRLEQLIERGGKRDLRVRGAEARLDAARLERDDTARQQLGDLRQA
;
A
#
# COMPACT_ATOMS: atom_id res chain seq x y z
N MET A 1 22.55 -5.53 47.63
CA MET A 1 21.77 -4.72 46.67
C MET A 1 21.70 -5.34 45.27
N ARG A 2 22.79 -5.97 44.77
CA ARG A 2 22.79 -6.64 43.45
C ARG A 2 21.88 -7.87 43.34
N HIS A 3 21.69 -8.61 44.44
CA HIS A 3 20.80 -9.79 44.47
C HIS A 3 19.30 -9.44 44.52
N LEU A 4 18.94 -8.24 44.98
CA LEU A 4 17.55 -7.75 44.93
C LEU A 4 17.15 -7.37 43.50
N LEU A 5 18.11 -6.84 42.72
CA LEU A 5 17.89 -6.44 41.33
C LEU A 5 17.67 -7.65 40.39
N THR A 6 18.35 -8.77 40.66
CA THR A 6 18.17 -10.02 39.90
C THR A 6 16.83 -10.71 40.20
N LEU A 7 16.21 -10.47 41.35
CA LEU A 7 14.89 -11.03 41.67
C LEU A 7 13.75 -10.26 40.97
N LEU A 8 13.96 -8.98 40.65
CA LEU A 8 12.96 -8.16 39.93
C LEU A 8 12.95 -8.43 38.42
N LEU A 9 14.04 -8.95 37.84
CA LEU A 9 14.14 -9.21 36.40
C LEU A 9 13.56 -10.57 35.96
N SER A 10 13.19 -11.44 36.90
CA SER A 10 12.58 -12.75 36.60
C SER A 10 11.05 -12.73 36.58
N LEU A 11 10.42 -11.56 36.72
CA LEU A 11 8.97 -11.42 36.81
C LEU A 11 8.15 -11.24 35.50
N PRO A 12 8.66 -11.35 34.25
CA PRO A 12 7.78 -11.42 33.08
C PRO A 12 7.59 -12.88 32.66
N GLY A 13 6.92 -13.68 33.51
CA GLY A 13 6.74 -15.12 33.24
C GLY A 13 5.49 -15.75 33.83
N LEU A 14 4.73 -15.04 34.66
CA LEU A 14 3.41 -15.49 35.10
C LEU A 14 2.38 -15.07 34.05
N ALA A 15 2.41 -15.74 32.89
CA ALA A 15 1.23 -15.81 32.06
C ALA A 15 0.19 -16.61 32.86
N VAL A 16 -0.80 -15.91 33.39
CA VAL A 16 -1.98 -16.56 33.98
C VAL A 16 -2.65 -17.30 32.82
N ALA A 17 -2.45 -18.61 32.74
CA ALA A 17 -3.25 -19.46 31.88
C ALA A 17 -4.69 -19.32 32.37
N GLY A 18 -5.46 -18.46 31.68
CA GLY A 18 -6.90 -18.40 31.89
C GLY A 18 -7.46 -19.81 31.79
N SER A 19 -8.48 -20.10 32.59
CA SER A 19 -9.16 -21.40 32.55
C SER A 19 -9.42 -21.80 31.09
N PRO A 20 -9.18 -23.07 30.71
CA PRO A 20 -9.38 -23.49 29.34
C PRO A 20 -10.83 -23.19 28.97
N LEU A 21 -11.01 -22.20 28.09
CA LEU A 21 -12.32 -21.87 27.56
C LEU A 21 -12.70 -23.06 26.67
N SER A 22 -13.66 -23.87 27.10
CA SER A 22 -14.16 -24.96 26.26
C SER A 22 -14.98 -24.34 25.13
N LEU A 23 -14.31 -24.06 24.01
CA LEU A 23 -14.92 -23.59 22.78
C LEU A 23 -15.53 -24.77 22.03
N SER A 24 -16.79 -24.63 21.61
CA SER A 24 -17.31 -25.51 20.57
C SER A 24 -16.62 -25.19 19.25
N LEU A 25 -16.55 -26.17 18.34
CA LEU A 25 -16.01 -25.93 16.99
C LEU A 25 -16.77 -24.80 16.29
N HIS A 26 -18.09 -24.71 16.50
CA HIS A 26 -18.91 -23.65 15.95
C HIS A 26 -18.48 -22.26 16.44
N ASP A 27 -18.26 -22.12 17.74
CA ASP A 27 -17.81 -20.87 18.35
C ASP A 27 -16.39 -20.49 17.88
N ALA A 28 -15.51 -21.49 17.71
CA ALA A 28 -14.17 -21.27 17.18
C ALA A 28 -14.19 -20.79 15.72
N GLU A 29 -15.03 -21.40 14.87
CA GLU A 29 -15.22 -20.96 13.48
C GLU A 29 -15.81 -19.54 13.39
N ALA A 30 -16.75 -19.19 14.29
CA ALA A 30 -17.33 -17.85 14.36
C ALA A 30 -16.27 -16.80 14.75
N LEU A 31 -15.54 -17.05 15.85
CA LEU A 31 -14.47 -16.16 16.30
C LEU A 31 -13.35 -16.02 15.26
N TRP A 32 -12.97 -17.11 14.59
CA TRP A 32 -12.01 -17.07 13.50
C TRP A 32 -12.50 -16.17 12.36
N ARG A 33 -13.75 -16.33 11.90
CA ARG A 33 -14.31 -15.51 10.82
C ARG A 33 -14.33 -14.02 11.18
N GLU A 34 -14.62 -13.69 12.44
CA GLU A 34 -14.71 -12.30 12.90
C GLU A 34 -13.36 -11.64 13.17
N HIS A 35 -12.36 -12.42 13.61
CA HIS A 35 -11.11 -11.86 14.13
C HIS A 35 -9.84 -12.30 13.39
N SER A 36 -9.94 -13.19 12.40
CA SER A 36 -8.80 -13.67 11.64
C SER A 36 -7.99 -12.51 11.05
N ARG A 37 -6.70 -12.49 11.37
CA ARG A 37 -5.75 -11.54 10.79
C ARG A 37 -5.50 -11.87 9.33
N GLU A 38 -5.40 -13.15 8.98
CA GLU A 38 -5.10 -13.59 7.62
C GLU A 38 -6.25 -13.25 6.66
N LEU A 39 -7.51 -13.41 7.10
CA LEU A 39 -8.66 -12.93 6.31
C LEU A 39 -8.64 -11.41 6.10
N ARG A 40 -8.32 -10.64 7.13
CA ARG A 40 -8.21 -9.17 7.02
C ARG A 40 -7.07 -8.73 6.09
N LEU A 41 -5.94 -9.44 6.11
CA LEU A 41 -4.85 -9.20 5.17
C LEU A 41 -5.28 -9.49 3.73
N ALA A 42 -5.97 -10.61 3.50
CA ALA A 42 -6.48 -10.96 2.19
C ALA A 42 -7.54 -9.95 1.69
N ASP A 43 -8.45 -9.48 2.56
CA ASP A 43 -9.41 -8.41 2.22
C ASP A 43 -8.69 -7.09 1.88
N THR A 44 -7.57 -6.79 2.55
CA THR A 44 -6.73 -5.63 2.24
C THR A 44 -6.07 -5.77 0.86
N ALA A 45 -5.61 -6.97 0.50
CA ALA A 45 -5.06 -7.26 -0.83
C ALA A 45 -6.11 -7.06 -1.93
N VAL A 46 -7.35 -7.54 -1.72
CA VAL A 46 -8.49 -7.27 -2.63
C VAL A 46 -8.74 -5.77 -2.75
N THR A 47 -8.75 -5.05 -1.63
CA THR A 47 -8.93 -3.58 -1.62
C THR A 47 -7.81 -2.87 -2.41
N GLY A 48 -6.57 -3.30 -2.26
CA GLY A 48 -5.43 -2.82 -3.05
C GLY A 48 -5.63 -3.06 -4.54
N ALA A 49 -6.05 -4.27 -4.94
CA ALA A 49 -6.32 -4.59 -6.33
C ALA A 49 -7.47 -3.78 -6.94
N VAL A 50 -8.50 -3.42 -6.15
CA VAL A 50 -9.55 -2.48 -6.57
C VAL A 50 -8.97 -1.09 -6.84
N ALA A 51 -8.10 -0.59 -5.96
CA ALA A 51 -7.45 0.70 -6.16
C ALA A 51 -6.56 0.70 -7.41
N ASP A 52 -5.82 -0.38 -7.64
CA ASP A 52 -4.99 -0.56 -8.83
C ASP A 52 -5.83 -0.62 -10.12
N MET A 53 -7.00 -1.27 -10.10
CA MET A 53 -7.94 -1.27 -11.22
C MET A 53 -8.44 0.15 -11.52
N GLN A 54 -8.81 0.92 -10.49
CA GLN A 54 -9.23 2.32 -10.66
C GLN A 54 -8.11 3.19 -11.22
N ALA A 55 -6.87 3.01 -10.72
CA ALA A 55 -5.69 3.70 -11.22
C ALA A 55 -5.37 3.33 -12.68
N ALA A 56 -5.48 2.04 -13.03
CA ALA A 56 -5.31 1.56 -14.39
C ALA A 56 -6.37 2.13 -15.35
N GLY A 57 -7.56 2.51 -14.86
CA GLY A 57 -8.59 3.19 -15.64
C GLY A 57 -8.27 4.65 -15.97
N GLN A 58 -7.34 5.28 -15.24
CA GLN A 58 -7.00 6.69 -15.44
C GLN A 58 -6.28 6.93 -16.76
N ARG A 59 -6.50 8.13 -17.31
CA ARG A 59 -5.74 8.64 -18.46
C ARG A 59 -4.49 9.35 -17.93
N PRO A 60 -3.36 9.31 -18.66
CA PRO A 60 -2.20 10.11 -18.31
C PRO A 60 -2.59 11.59 -18.23
N ASN A 61 -2.35 12.22 -17.09
CA ASN A 61 -2.46 13.67 -16.95
C ASN A 61 -1.34 14.34 -17.74
N PRO A 62 -1.54 15.59 -18.21
CA PRO A 62 -0.45 16.33 -18.82
C PRO A 62 0.58 16.74 -17.77
N ASP A 63 1.84 16.71 -18.15
CA ASP A 63 2.96 17.23 -17.36
C ASP A 63 3.16 18.71 -17.68
N PHE A 64 3.18 19.54 -16.64
CA PHE A 64 3.48 20.96 -16.76
C PHE A 64 4.81 21.26 -16.08
N SER A 65 5.72 21.91 -16.82
CA SER A 65 6.99 22.37 -16.26
C SER A 65 7.25 23.84 -16.56
N LEU A 66 7.87 24.49 -15.58
CA LEU A 66 8.38 25.86 -15.66
C LEU A 66 9.88 25.80 -15.42
N ASN A 67 10.66 26.23 -16.41
CA ASN A 67 12.11 26.16 -16.38
C ASN A 67 12.69 27.57 -16.54
N ALA A 68 13.68 27.89 -15.72
CA ALA A 68 14.54 29.05 -15.91
C ALA A 68 15.88 28.55 -16.47
N LEU A 69 16.20 28.95 -17.70
CA LEU A 69 17.39 28.56 -18.45
C LEU A 69 18.32 29.76 -18.65
N SER A 70 19.54 29.50 -19.15
CA SER A 70 20.50 30.54 -19.53
C SER A 70 20.87 31.53 -18.41
N VAL A 71 20.91 31.08 -17.15
CA VAL A 71 21.32 31.90 -16.00
C VAL A 71 22.83 32.18 -16.07
N SER A 72 23.21 33.37 -16.52
CA SER A 72 24.61 33.78 -16.63
C SER A 72 25.17 34.27 -15.28
N PRO A 73 26.29 33.73 -14.77
CA PRO A 73 26.96 34.29 -13.60
C PRO A 73 27.52 35.70 -13.86
N GLN A 74 28.06 35.96 -15.07
CA GLN A 74 28.70 37.22 -15.42
C GLN A 74 27.72 38.37 -15.68
N SER A 75 26.46 38.07 -16.04
CA SER A 75 25.41 39.08 -16.30
C SER A 75 24.12 38.87 -15.49
N GLY A 76 24.12 37.95 -14.51
CA GLY A 76 22.90 37.49 -13.82
C GLY A 76 23.02 37.35 -12.30
N LEU A 77 24.23 37.29 -11.71
CA LEU A 77 24.41 37.22 -10.24
C LEU A 77 24.76 38.56 -9.55
N GLY A 78 24.89 39.66 -10.31
CA GLY A 78 25.12 41.01 -9.76
C GLY A 78 23.84 41.75 -9.32
N GLY A 79 23.98 42.90 -8.66
CA GLY A 79 22.85 43.78 -8.29
C GLY A 79 22.15 44.38 -9.52
N GLY A 80 20.82 44.55 -9.45
CA GLY A 80 19.99 45.06 -10.57
C GLY A 80 18.63 44.38 -10.64
N ALA A 81 17.69 44.92 -11.42
CA ALA A 81 16.34 44.36 -11.52
C ALA A 81 16.34 43.04 -12.32
N LEU A 82 15.42 42.12 -11.98
CA LEU A 82 15.30 40.81 -12.66
C LEU A 82 15.12 40.91 -14.18
N LYS A 83 14.52 42.00 -14.67
CA LYS A 83 14.34 42.30 -16.11
C LYS A 83 15.65 42.54 -16.87
N ASP A 84 16.70 42.94 -16.16
CA ASP A 84 18.01 43.27 -16.73
C ASP A 84 18.95 42.05 -16.70
N LYS A 85 18.50 40.94 -16.10
CA LYS A 85 19.23 39.67 -16.04
C LYS A 85 18.83 38.80 -17.23
N ARG A 86 19.84 38.27 -17.92
CA ARG A 86 19.62 37.30 -18.99
C ARG A 86 19.22 35.95 -18.36
N MET A 87 17.95 35.61 -18.47
CA MET A 87 17.36 34.34 -18.05
C MET A 87 16.20 34.03 -18.99
N ASP A 88 16.19 32.82 -19.54
CA ASP A 88 15.11 32.37 -20.42
C ASP A 88 14.08 31.63 -19.58
N THR A 89 12.82 32.06 -19.59
CA THR A 89 11.74 31.35 -18.90
C THR A 89 10.97 30.50 -19.90
N GLN A 90 11.01 29.18 -19.75
CA GLN A 90 10.30 28.22 -20.61
C GLN A 90 9.13 27.58 -19.84
N PHE A 91 7.93 27.68 -20.43
CA PHE A 91 6.74 26.93 -20.02
C PHE A 91 6.57 25.74 -20.97
N ARG A 92 6.37 24.54 -20.42
CA ARG A 92 6.14 23.34 -21.23
C ARG A 92 4.94 22.56 -20.71
N LEU A 93 4.09 22.14 -21.63
CA LEU A 93 2.98 21.22 -21.40
C LEU A 93 3.19 19.97 -22.26
N GLU A 94 3.37 18.81 -21.64
CA GLU A 94 3.55 17.53 -22.32
C GLU A 94 2.33 16.64 -22.04
N GLN A 95 1.62 16.18 -23.07
CA GLN A 95 0.51 15.24 -22.93
C GLN A 95 0.86 13.91 -23.58
N LEU A 96 0.91 12.84 -22.78
CA LEU A 96 1.04 11.50 -23.31
C LEU A 96 -0.26 11.09 -24.02
N ILE A 97 -0.16 10.77 -25.31
CA ILE A 97 -1.26 10.20 -26.10
C ILE A 97 -1.00 8.71 -26.31
N GLU A 98 -1.83 7.88 -25.68
CA GLU A 98 -1.75 6.43 -25.82
C GLU A 98 -2.39 5.97 -27.12
N ARG A 99 -1.73 5.06 -27.84
CA ARG A 99 -2.18 4.48 -29.12
C ARG A 99 -2.30 2.97 -29.02
N GLY A 100 -3.09 2.37 -29.92
CA GLY A 100 -3.14 0.91 -30.10
C GLY A 100 -3.75 0.15 -28.93
N GLY A 101 -4.78 0.72 -28.26
CA GLY A 101 -5.52 0.01 -27.20
C GLY A 101 -4.71 -0.27 -25.93
N LYS A 102 -3.54 0.37 -25.74
CA LYS A 102 -2.72 0.20 -24.53
C LYS A 102 -3.51 0.41 -23.24
N ARG A 103 -4.44 1.38 -23.24
CA ARG A 103 -5.35 1.63 -22.12
C ARG A 103 -6.22 0.43 -21.81
N ASP A 104 -6.92 -0.11 -22.80
CA ASP A 104 -7.84 -1.22 -22.63
C ASP A 104 -7.11 -2.49 -22.16
N LEU A 105 -5.87 -2.69 -22.61
CA LEU A 105 -5.02 -3.77 -22.11
C LEU A 105 -4.61 -3.56 -20.65
N ARG A 106 -4.31 -2.33 -20.25
CA ARG A 106 -3.98 -1.99 -18.85
C ARG A 106 -5.15 -2.24 -17.92
N VAL A 107 -6.35 -1.81 -18.33
CA VAL A 107 -7.60 -2.00 -17.58
C VAL A 107 -7.91 -3.49 -17.45
N ARG A 108 -7.93 -4.24 -18.56
CA ARG A 108 -8.19 -5.69 -18.53
C ARG A 108 -7.17 -6.45 -17.69
N GLY A 109 -5.90 -6.05 -17.75
CA GLY A 109 -4.86 -6.63 -16.91
C GLY A 109 -5.10 -6.36 -15.42
N ALA A 110 -5.62 -5.19 -15.06
CA ALA A 110 -5.94 -4.87 -13.67
C ALA A 110 -7.22 -5.57 -13.19
N GLU A 111 -8.24 -5.70 -14.04
CA GLU A 111 -9.45 -6.51 -13.76
C GLU A 111 -9.08 -7.97 -13.46
N ALA A 112 -8.24 -8.58 -14.30
CA ALA A 112 -7.77 -9.95 -14.09
C ALA A 112 -7.01 -10.12 -12.75
N ARG A 113 -6.24 -9.10 -12.32
CA ARG A 113 -5.57 -9.12 -11.02
C ARG A 113 -6.54 -8.97 -9.84
N LEU A 114 -7.59 -8.16 -10.00
CA LEU A 114 -8.66 -8.07 -8.99
C LEU A 114 -9.37 -9.41 -8.83
N ASP A 115 -9.69 -10.09 -9.93
CA ASP A 115 -10.31 -11.41 -9.87
C ASP A 115 -9.37 -12.44 -9.23
N ALA A 116 -8.08 -12.41 -9.55
CA ALA A 116 -7.07 -13.25 -8.88
C ALA A 116 -7.00 -12.98 -7.37
N ALA A 117 -6.97 -11.71 -6.94
CA ALA A 117 -6.94 -11.36 -5.52
C ALA A 117 -8.17 -11.86 -4.75
N ARG A 118 -9.36 -11.85 -5.38
CA ARG A 118 -10.58 -12.42 -4.79
C ARG A 118 -10.46 -13.93 -4.61
N LEU A 119 -9.95 -14.63 -5.63
CA LEU A 119 -9.73 -16.07 -5.57
C LEU A 119 -8.69 -16.45 -4.50
N GLU A 120 -7.60 -15.68 -4.38
CA GLU A 120 -6.59 -15.87 -3.34
C GLU A 120 -7.17 -15.66 -1.93
N ARG A 121 -8.05 -14.66 -1.77
CA ARG A 121 -8.78 -14.43 -0.53
C ARG A 121 -9.69 -15.60 -0.16
N ASP A 122 -10.41 -16.15 -1.13
CA ASP A 122 -11.26 -17.32 -0.91
C ASP A 122 -10.45 -18.59 -0.62
N ASP A 123 -9.30 -18.78 -1.27
CA ASP A 123 -8.37 -19.89 -0.99
C ASP A 123 -7.78 -19.78 0.42
N THR A 124 -7.36 -18.57 0.83
CA THR A 124 -6.89 -18.28 2.20
C THR A 124 -7.93 -18.68 3.23
N ALA A 125 -9.19 -18.31 3.01
CA ALA A 125 -10.28 -18.70 3.90
C ALA A 125 -10.47 -20.22 3.96
N ARG A 126 -10.37 -20.90 2.81
CA ARG A 126 -10.53 -22.35 2.71
C ARG A 126 -9.43 -23.10 3.47
N GLN A 127 -8.17 -22.69 3.29
CA GLN A 127 -7.01 -23.31 3.95
C GLN A 127 -7.08 -23.12 5.47
N GLN A 128 -7.27 -21.88 5.92
CA GLN A 128 -7.32 -21.55 7.34
C GLN A 128 -8.48 -22.22 8.08
N LEU A 129 -9.64 -22.36 7.43
CA LEU A 129 -10.76 -23.13 7.99
C LEU A 129 -10.43 -24.62 8.09
N GLY A 130 -9.70 -25.16 7.11
CA GLY A 130 -9.18 -26.52 7.14
C GLY A 130 -8.25 -26.74 8.33
N ASP A 131 -7.28 -25.85 8.52
CA ASP A 131 -6.32 -25.89 9.63
C ASP A 131 -7.02 -25.81 10.99
N LEU A 132 -7.98 -24.88 11.14
CA LEU A 132 -8.76 -24.72 12.38
C LEU A 132 -9.52 -25.99 12.77
N ARG A 133 -10.07 -26.71 11.80
CA ARG A 133 -10.84 -27.95 12.03
C ARG A 133 -9.96 -29.16 12.38
N GLN A 134 -8.66 -29.08 12.10
CA GLN A 134 -7.69 -30.14 12.37
C GLN A 134 -6.91 -29.94 13.67
N ALA A 135 -6.97 -28.74 14.26
CA ALA A 135 -6.34 -28.38 15.53
C ALA A 135 -7.09 -28.97 16.74
#